data_AF-A0A938WV64-F1
#
_entry.id   AF-A0A938WV64-F1
#
_cell.length_a   1.000
_cell.length_b   1.000
_cell.length_c   1.000
_cell.angle_alpha   90.00
_cell.angle_beta   90.00
_cell.angle_gamma   90.00
#
_symmetry.space_group_name_H-M   'P 1'
#
loop_
_entity.id
_entity.type
_entity.pdbx_description
1 polymer ?
#
loop_
_entity_poly.entity_id
_entity_poly.type
_entity_poly.pdbx_seq_one_letter_code
_entity_poly.pdbx_strand_id
1 'polypeptide(L)'
;MVDLKKFTAILSFLDNYMTSKGKKEINDMEANRELEHAGLLNDSQTEPGLPLRNLLMSMRDTNHLPQNVKQVYGAWTIKLSTTMAKIPLVNQFQYC
;
A
#
# COMPACT_ATOMS: atom_id res chain seq x y z
N MET A 1 -8.50 -1.32 -16.90
CA MET A 1 -8.65 -2.45 -15.96
C MET A 1 -7.42 -2.44 -15.08
N VAL A 2 -7.56 -2.24 -13.76
CA VAL A 2 -6.41 -2.14 -12.87
C VAL A 2 -5.73 -3.51 -12.77
N ASP A 3 -4.43 -3.55 -13.00
CA ASP A 3 -3.66 -4.78 -12.94
C ASP A 3 -3.38 -5.14 -11.47
N LEU A 4 -4.27 -5.94 -10.88
CA LEU A 4 -4.18 -6.39 -9.50
C LEU A 4 -2.86 -7.11 -9.21
N LYS A 5 -2.28 -7.83 -10.20
CA LYS A 5 -0.99 -8.52 -10.01
C LYS A 5 0.15 -7.55 -9.83
N LYS A 6 0.21 -6.50 -10.67
CA LYS A 6 1.20 -5.42 -10.50
C LYS A 6 1.05 -4.74 -9.15
N PHE A 7 -0.18 -4.49 -8.74
CA PHE A 7 -0.45 -3.85 -7.45
C PHE A 7 -0.02 -4.70 -6.25
N THR A 8 -0.30 -6.01 -6.27
CA THR A 8 0.18 -6.93 -5.24
C THR A 8 1.71 -6.99 -5.18
N ALA A 9 2.39 -6.94 -6.33
CA ALA A 9 3.86 -6.88 -6.38
C ALA A 9 4.40 -5.59 -5.76
N ILE A 10 3.78 -4.45 -6.03
CA ILE A 10 4.11 -3.14 -5.43
C ILE A 10 3.99 -3.20 -3.91
N LEU A 11 2.86 -3.68 -3.37
CA LEU A 11 2.68 -3.79 -1.92
C LEU A 11 3.68 -4.75 -1.28
N SER A 12 3.91 -5.91 -1.91
CA SER A 12 4.87 -6.91 -1.40
C SER A 12 6.29 -6.35 -1.35
N PHE A 13 6.67 -5.56 -2.36
CA PHE A 13 7.96 -4.87 -2.38
C PHE A 13 8.06 -3.85 -1.24
N LEU A 14 7.04 -3.03 -1.04
CA LEU A 14 7.00 -2.04 0.05
C LEU A 14 7.02 -2.70 1.43
N ASP A 15 6.32 -3.82 1.62
CA ASP A 15 6.34 -4.59 2.86
C ASP A 15 7.73 -5.17 3.15
N ASN A 16 8.41 -5.71 2.14
CA ASN A 16 9.79 -6.18 2.27
C ASN A 16 10.75 -5.04 2.59
N TYR A 17 10.60 -3.89 1.92
CA TYR A 17 11.38 -2.69 2.22
C TYR A 17 11.18 -2.25 3.67
N MET A 18 9.94 -2.07 4.12
CA MET A 18 9.60 -1.70 5.49
C MET A 18 10.15 -2.71 6.51
N THR A 19 10.02 -4.01 6.24
CA THR A 19 10.56 -5.07 7.08
C THR A 19 12.09 -4.97 7.18
N SER A 20 12.79 -4.78 6.05
CA SER A 20 14.25 -4.66 6.02
C SER A 20 14.76 -3.41 6.75
N LYS A 21 13.98 -2.33 6.74
CA LYS A 21 14.31 -1.07 7.42
C LYS A 21 13.78 -1.00 8.86
N GLY A 22 13.02 -1.98 9.32
CA GLY A 22 12.35 -1.96 10.62
C GLY A 22 11.28 -0.88 10.75
N LYS A 23 10.71 -0.40 9.62
CA LYS A 23 9.66 0.62 9.58
C LYS A 23 8.28 -0.03 9.66
N LYS A 24 7.35 0.60 10.39
CA LYS A 24 5.95 0.14 10.51
C LYS A 24 5.02 0.81 9.50
N GLU A 25 5.40 2.00 9.04
CA GLU A 25 4.67 2.77 8.04
C GLU A 25 5.63 3.65 7.26
N ILE A 26 5.25 3.94 6.01
CA ILE A 26 5.96 4.83 5.10
C ILE A 26 4.96 5.79 4.44
N ASN A 27 5.43 6.97 4.07
CA ASN A 27 4.65 7.92 3.30
C ASN A 27 4.70 7.60 1.80
N ASP A 28 3.80 8.21 1.05
CA ASP A 28 3.73 8.09 -0.40
C ASP A 28 5.00 8.53 -1.14
N MET A 29 5.65 9.61 -0.70
CA MET A 29 6.91 10.07 -1.32
C MET A 29 8.02 9.02 -1.21
N GLU A 30 8.24 8.47 -0.01
CA GLU A 30 9.25 7.43 0.24
C GLU A 30 8.90 6.16 -0.52
N ALA A 31 7.65 5.71 -0.43
CA ALA A 31 7.20 4.51 -1.15
C ALA A 31 7.42 4.65 -2.66
N ASN A 32 7.05 5.78 -3.24
CA ASN A 32 7.14 6.01 -4.67
C ASN A 32 8.59 6.07 -5.16
N ARG A 33 9.50 6.69 -4.39
CA ARG A 33 10.94 6.69 -4.69
C ARG A 33 11.54 5.28 -4.69
N GLU A 34 11.18 4.45 -3.72
CA GLU A 34 11.67 3.07 -3.66
C GLU A 34 11.10 2.21 -4.79
N LEU A 35 9.85 2.46 -5.21
CA LEU A 35 9.26 1.78 -6.36
C LEU A 35 9.91 2.18 -7.69
N GLU A 36 10.32 3.44 -7.82
CA GLU A 36 11.11 3.90 -8.98
C GLU A 36 12.48 3.22 -9.00
N HIS A 37 13.17 3.19 -7.86
CA HIS A 37 14.46 2.51 -7.74
C HIS A 37 14.36 1.01 -8.07
N ALA A 38 13.21 0.38 -7.79
CA ALA A 38 12.92 -1.00 -8.15
C ALA A 38 12.44 -1.21 -9.60
N GLY A 39 12.18 -0.13 -10.34
CA GLY A 39 11.58 -0.18 -11.69
C GLY A 39 10.14 -0.69 -11.72
N LEU A 40 9.43 -0.66 -10.58
CA LEU A 40 8.05 -1.11 -10.44
C LEU A 40 7.04 0.00 -10.79
N LEU A 41 7.42 1.25 -10.54
CA LEU A 41 6.60 2.42 -10.80
C LEU A 41 7.51 3.59 -11.20
N ASN A 42 7.31 4.16 -12.38
CA ASN A 42 8.08 5.32 -12.79
C ASN A 42 7.59 6.54 -12.01
N ASP A 43 8.49 7.21 -11.28
CA ASP A 43 8.14 8.47 -10.64
C ASP A 43 7.92 9.54 -11.71
N SER A 44 7.04 10.49 -11.42
CA SER A 44 6.93 11.73 -12.17
C SER A 44 7.96 12.69 -11.61
N GLN A 45 8.97 13.05 -12.40
CA GLN A 45 9.97 14.06 -12.02
C GLN A 45 9.33 15.41 -11.62
N THR A 46 8.13 15.70 -12.13
CA THR A 46 7.40 16.94 -11.90
C THR A 46 6.59 16.91 -10.59
N GLU A 47 6.10 15.74 -10.17
CA GLU A 47 5.24 15.59 -8.99
C GLU A 47 5.58 14.28 -8.24
N PRO A 48 6.54 14.32 -7.29
CA PRO A 48 6.99 13.13 -6.58
C PRO A 48 5.84 12.53 -5.77
N GLY A 49 5.62 11.22 -5.94
CA GLY A 49 4.54 10.49 -5.28
C GLY A 49 3.21 10.51 -6.02
N LEU A 50 3.03 11.35 -7.05
CA LEU A 50 1.78 11.40 -7.83
C LEU A 50 1.44 10.06 -8.52
N PRO A 51 2.39 9.33 -9.14
CA PRO A 51 2.08 8.06 -9.77
C PRO A 51 1.50 7.04 -8.79
N LEU A 52 2.09 6.94 -7.60
CA LEU A 52 1.59 6.07 -6.54
C LEU A 52 0.22 6.54 -6.03
N ARG A 53 0.04 7.85 -5.82
CA ARG A 53 -1.25 8.43 -5.41
C ARG A 53 -2.36 8.13 -6.42
N ASN A 54 -2.10 8.27 -7.71
CA ASN A 54 -3.07 7.97 -8.78
C ASN A 54 -3.44 6.49 -8.79
N LEU A 55 -2.46 5.60 -8.58
CA LEU A 55 -2.72 4.17 -8.47
C LEU A 55 -3.59 3.84 -7.25
N LEU A 56 -3.27 4.43 -6.09
CA LEU A 56 -4.04 4.25 -4.86
C LEU A 56 -5.46 4.83 -4.97
N MET A 57 -5.62 5.98 -5.61
CA MET A 57 -6.93 6.56 -5.92
C MET A 57 -7.74 5.64 -6.83
N SER A 58 -7.14 5.11 -7.90
CA SER A 58 -7.81 4.16 -8.79
C SER A 58 -8.24 2.88 -8.06
N MET A 59 -7.43 2.38 -7.12
CA MET A 59 -7.78 1.23 -6.29
C MET A 59 -8.92 1.54 -5.31
N ARG A 60 -8.93 2.74 -4.73
CA ARG A 60 -10.05 3.21 -3.88
C ARG A 60 -11.33 3.32 -4.69
N ASP A 61 -11.28 3.93 -5.86
CA ASP A 61 -12.45 4.16 -6.70
C ASP A 61 -13.01 2.83 -7.26
N THR A 62 -12.17 1.80 -7.35
CA THR A 62 -12.57 0.42 -7.71
C THR A 62 -12.91 -0.47 -6.51
N ASN A 63 -12.94 0.08 -5.28
CA ASN A 63 -13.19 -0.66 -4.03
C ASN A 63 -12.21 -1.83 -3.76
N HIS A 64 -11.01 -1.77 -4.33
CA HIS A 64 -9.94 -2.76 -4.13
C HIS A 64 -8.77 -2.22 -3.29
N LEU A 65 -8.97 -1.08 -2.61
CA LEU A 65 -7.95 -0.50 -1.76
C LEU A 65 -7.66 -1.42 -0.54
N PRO A 66 -6.38 -1.75 -0.30
CA PRO A 66 -5.98 -2.51 0.87
C PRO A 66 -6.24 -1.76 2.17
N GLN A 67 -6.58 -2.49 3.23
CA GLN A 67 -6.82 -1.92 4.56
C GLN A 67 -5.55 -1.35 5.23
N ASN A 68 -4.36 -1.78 4.80
CA ASN A 68 -3.09 -1.25 5.29
C ASN A 68 -2.72 0.11 4.65
N VAL A 69 -3.44 0.54 3.61
CA VAL A 69 -3.23 1.84 2.99
C VAL A 69 -4.33 2.80 3.43
N LYS A 70 -3.93 3.98 3.94
CA LYS A 70 -4.86 5.01 4.39
C LYS A 70 -4.50 6.37 3.85
N GLN A 71 -5.52 7.13 3.46
CA GLN A 71 -5.38 8.54 3.15
C GLN A 71 -5.74 9.36 4.40
N VAL A 72 -4.82 10.22 4.84
CA VAL A 72 -4.98 11.08 6.01
C VAL A 72 -4.59 12.50 5.61
N TYR A 73 -5.52 13.46 5.73
CA TYR A 73 -5.33 14.86 5.32
C TYR A 73 -4.77 15.03 3.89
N GLY A 74 -5.20 14.18 2.95
CA GLY A 74 -4.73 14.22 1.55
C GLY A 74 -3.38 13.53 1.31
N ALA A 75 -2.63 13.20 2.35
CA ALA A 75 -1.42 12.38 2.25
C ALA A 75 -1.75 10.89 2.31
N TRP A 76 -1.03 10.08 1.55
CA TRP A 76 -1.18 8.63 1.59
C TRP A 76 -0.12 8.01 2.48
N THR A 77 -0.57 7.09 3.34
CA THR A 77 0.28 6.34 4.27
C THR A 77 0.07 4.85 4.04
N ILE A 78 1.17 4.12 3.89
CA ILE A 78 1.19 2.68 3.67
C ILE A 78 1.77 2.06 4.94
N LYS A 79 0.95 1.28 5.63
CA LYS A 79 1.37 0.52 6.81
C LYS A 79 1.83 -0.86 6.41
N LEU A 80 2.80 -1.38 7.14
CA LEU A 80 3.31 -2.73 6.96
C LEU A 80 2.16 -3.72 7.19
N SER A 81 1.88 -4.58 6.20
CA SER A 81 0.75 -5.51 6.26
C SER A 81 0.79 -6.43 7.51
N THR A 82 1.99 -6.80 7.97
CA THR A 82 2.20 -7.61 9.18
C THR A 82 1.93 -6.87 10.49
N THR A 83 1.88 -5.53 10.49
CA THR A 83 1.49 -4.75 11.68
C THR A 83 -0.02 -4.54 11.79
N MET A 84 -0.79 -4.99 10.79
CA MET A 84 -2.23 -5.08 10.95
C MET A 84 -2.52 -6.13 12.02
N ALA A 85 -3.19 -5.71 13.10
CA ALA A 85 -3.79 -6.64 14.04
C ALA A 85 -4.66 -7.60 13.23
N LYS A 86 -4.32 -8.90 13.24
CA LYS A 86 -5.26 -9.94 12.84
C LYS A 86 -6.47 -9.71 13.74
N ILE A 87 -7.52 -9.11 13.20
CA ILE A 87 -8.85 -9.22 13.81
C ILE A 87 -9.02 -10.74 13.92
N PRO A 88 -9.11 -11.32 15.14
CA PRO A 88 -9.44 -12.72 15.22
C PRO A 88 -10.75 -12.84 14.45
N LEU A 89 -10.78 -13.67 13.42
CA LEU A 89 -12.04 -14.25 12.99
C LEU A 89 -12.53 -15.03 14.21
N VAL A 90 -13.20 -14.31 15.13
CA VAL A 90 -14.04 -14.95 16.12
C VAL A 90 -15.04 -15.69 15.25
N ASN A 91 -14.96 -17.01 15.28
CA ASN A 91 -15.94 -17.92 14.70
C ASN A 91 -17.25 -17.71 15.47
N GLN A 92 -17.93 -16.59 15.22
CA GLN A 92 -19.27 -16.33 15.73
C GLN A 92 -20.23 -17.04 14.79
N PHE A 93 -20.33 -18.37 14.89
CA PHE A 93 -21.52 -19.20 14.63
C PHE A 93 -21.21 -20.65 15.02
N GLN A 94 -21.04 -20.90 16.33
CA GLN A 94 -21.27 -22.23 16.89
C GLN A 94 -22.47 -22.07 17.82
N TYR A 95 -23.67 -22.01 17.21
CA TYR A 95 -24.91 -22.19 17.95
C TYR A 95 -25.21 -23.69 18.01
N CYS A 96 -25.62 -24.09 19.21
CA CYS A 96 -25.76 -25.43 19.78
C CYS A 96 -26.48 -26.46 18.92
#